data_AF-A0A534K9M1-F1
#
_entry.id   AF-A0A534K9M1-F1
#
_cell.length_a   1.000
_cell.length_b   1.000
_cell.length_c   1.000
_cell.angle_alpha   90.00
_cell.angle_beta   90.00
_cell.angle_gamma   90.00
#
_symmetry.space_group_name_H-M   'P 1'
#
loop_
_entity.id
_entity.type
_entity.pdbx_description
1 polymer ?
#
loop_
_entity_poly.entity_id
_entity_poly.type
_entity_poly.pdbx_seq_one_letter_code
_entity_poly.pdbx_strand_id
1 'polypeptide(L)'
;MATGTTIGSVQPVIVGPTGIEPVTDPKIVNAVVGILETQMALNGRNKTVTIGNQTMTLAQWFVVENLNLNAADAQRYGASNFTADSIEDFLTQADGTTTIYKGIQMHVAGAEIVPFSASARVRLLELLSDPLVASLLLILGIYLVIFGVTTPGHGAEIAGVIILLLALIGLGFSVDPIALLLFLVGVALIIIEVKTPGHGAFGIGGIIAIILAAAFLAPLRPPRFVVSPDYQIFFLAALLTPTGFFGGFLLFAVYKVQQIRRQKPRVGEMIGEGATVVDGLRAGERGYVRTRGELWQALSDQDQPADAKVYIHEIEGITLHVSASPPPPPAPPPLRQRFALLLRRKPA
;
A
#
# COMPACT_ATOMS: atom_id res chain seq x y z
N MET A 1 -35.25 -3.20 -18.08
CA MET A 1 -35.55 -2.43 -16.85
C MET A 1 -36.41 -3.32 -15.97
N ALA A 2 -36.16 -3.39 -14.67
CA ALA A 2 -37.03 -4.15 -13.76
C ALA A 2 -38.26 -3.32 -13.37
N THR A 3 -39.36 -3.99 -13.02
CA THR A 3 -40.57 -3.35 -12.53
C THR A 3 -40.26 -2.54 -11.27
N GLY A 4 -40.82 -1.33 -11.18
CA GLY A 4 -40.53 -0.38 -10.09
C GLY A 4 -39.27 0.47 -10.29
N THR A 5 -38.51 0.28 -11.37
CA THR A 5 -37.39 1.16 -11.73
C THR A 5 -37.82 2.33 -12.60
N THR A 6 -36.98 3.37 -12.63
CA THR A 6 -37.22 4.63 -13.34
C THR A 6 -36.01 5.01 -14.21
N ILE A 7 -36.25 5.78 -15.28
CA ILE A 7 -35.22 6.33 -16.16
C ILE A 7 -35.62 7.72 -16.64
N GLY A 8 -34.65 8.63 -16.72
CA GLY A 8 -34.85 10.00 -17.16
C GLY A 8 -34.23 10.99 -16.18
N SER A 9 -34.88 12.14 -16.01
CA SER A 9 -34.46 13.24 -15.14
C SER A 9 -32.99 13.65 -15.31
N VAL A 10 -32.65 14.08 -16.52
CA VAL A 10 -31.27 14.36 -16.96
C VAL A 10 -31.01 15.88 -17.04
N GLN A 11 -31.81 16.69 -16.35
CA GLN A 11 -31.59 18.14 -16.32
C GLN A 11 -30.26 18.45 -15.59
N PRO A 12 -29.33 19.19 -16.21
CA PRO A 12 -28.07 19.55 -15.57
C PRO A 12 -28.31 20.45 -14.36
N VAL A 13 -27.54 20.24 -13.30
CA VAL A 13 -27.61 21.02 -12.05
C VAL A 13 -26.22 21.54 -11.67
N ILE A 14 -26.19 22.69 -11.00
CA ILE A 14 -25.00 23.18 -10.30
C ILE A 14 -25.17 22.85 -8.82
N VAL A 15 -24.14 22.21 -8.26
CA VAL A 15 -24.03 21.96 -6.83
C VAL A 15 -23.14 23.04 -6.24
N GLY A 16 -23.71 23.89 -5.40
CA GLY A 16 -23.00 25.00 -4.77
C GLY A 16 -23.24 25.05 -3.25
N PRO A 17 -22.60 26.00 -2.55
CA PRO A 17 -22.79 26.20 -1.12
C PRO A 17 -24.23 26.56 -0.73
N THR A 18 -25.00 27.11 -1.68
CA THR A 18 -26.39 27.53 -1.50
C THR A 18 -27.40 26.41 -1.77
N GLY A 19 -26.95 25.25 -2.26
CA GLY A 19 -27.81 24.10 -2.59
C GLY A 19 -27.59 23.58 -4.01
N ILE A 20 -28.60 22.87 -4.51
CA ILE A 20 -28.63 22.29 -5.86
C ILE A 20 -29.60 23.12 -6.70
N GLU A 21 -29.09 23.75 -7.76
CA GLU A 21 -29.89 24.61 -8.64
C GLU A 21 -29.87 24.08 -10.09
N PRO A 22 -31.02 24.02 -10.79
CA PRO A 22 -31.06 23.65 -12.20
C PRO A 22 -30.30 24.64 -13.08
N VAL A 23 -29.52 24.13 -14.03
CA VAL A 23 -28.85 24.95 -15.03
C VAL A 23 -29.85 25.35 -16.11
N THR A 24 -30.04 26.65 -16.28
CA THR A 24 -30.95 27.22 -17.28
C THR A 24 -30.24 27.82 -18.49
N ASP A 25 -28.90 27.86 -18.49
CA ASP A 25 -28.11 28.38 -19.61
C ASP A 25 -28.38 27.54 -20.89
N PRO A 26 -28.97 28.14 -21.94
CA PRO A 26 -29.30 27.42 -23.18
C PRO A 26 -28.08 26.78 -23.83
N LYS A 27 -26.88 27.36 -23.69
CA LYS A 27 -25.65 26.80 -24.25
C LYS A 27 -25.33 25.45 -23.61
N ILE A 28 -25.50 25.33 -22.30
CA ILE A 28 -25.22 24.09 -21.56
C ILE A 28 -26.33 23.08 -21.81
N VAL A 29 -27.59 23.50 -21.70
CA VAL A 29 -28.75 22.63 -21.91
C VAL A 29 -28.75 22.04 -23.32
N ASN A 30 -28.56 22.86 -24.35
CA ASN A 30 -28.51 22.39 -25.75
C ASN A 30 -27.32 21.45 -26.00
N ALA A 31 -26.18 21.67 -25.34
CA ALA A 31 -25.04 20.77 -25.45
C ALA A 31 -25.34 19.39 -24.84
N VAL A 32 -25.98 19.34 -23.65
CA VAL A 32 -26.40 18.09 -23.01
C VAL A 32 -27.43 17.35 -23.86
N VAL A 33 -28.43 18.06 -24.39
CA VAL A 33 -29.41 17.49 -25.33
C VAL A 33 -28.70 16.89 -26.54
N GLY A 34 -27.82 17.63 -27.21
CA GLY A 34 -27.12 17.15 -28.41
C GLY A 34 -26.24 15.92 -28.15
N ILE A 35 -25.57 15.85 -27.00
CA ILE A 35 -24.81 14.66 -26.59
C ILE A 35 -25.76 13.47 -26.41
N LEU A 36 -26.88 13.66 -25.71
CA LEU A 36 -27.84 12.60 -25.44
C LEU A 36 -28.50 12.10 -26.73
N GLU A 37 -28.90 13.00 -27.62
CA GLU A 37 -29.45 12.67 -28.94
C GLU A 37 -28.46 11.86 -29.77
N THR A 38 -27.18 12.25 -29.77
CA THR A 38 -26.13 11.51 -30.47
C THR A 38 -26.00 10.08 -29.93
N GLN A 39 -25.95 9.91 -28.60
CA GLN A 39 -25.86 8.59 -27.96
C GLN A 39 -27.11 7.72 -28.21
N MET A 40 -28.29 8.34 -28.18
CA MET A 40 -29.54 7.66 -28.50
C MET A 40 -29.59 7.26 -29.98
N ALA A 41 -29.12 8.11 -30.89
CA ALA A 41 -29.07 7.82 -32.33
C ALA A 41 -28.19 6.60 -32.64
N LEU A 42 -27.02 6.47 -31.98
CA LEU A 42 -26.15 5.30 -32.11
C LEU A 42 -26.85 3.97 -31.77
N ASN A 43 -27.90 4.04 -30.96
CA ASN A 43 -28.69 2.89 -30.51
C ASN A 43 -30.12 2.89 -31.08
N GLY A 44 -30.40 3.66 -32.14
CA GLY A 44 -31.72 3.71 -32.80
C GLY A 44 -32.86 4.25 -31.92
N ARG A 45 -32.53 5.07 -30.93
CA ARG A 45 -33.44 5.59 -29.90
C ARG A 45 -33.71 7.08 -29.99
N ASN A 46 -33.12 7.79 -30.96
CA ASN A 46 -33.42 9.21 -31.19
C ASN A 46 -34.79 9.33 -31.88
N LYS A 47 -35.86 9.08 -31.11
CA LYS A 47 -37.24 9.13 -31.57
C LYS A 47 -37.91 10.38 -31.01
N THR A 48 -38.75 10.98 -31.84
CA THR A 48 -39.68 12.01 -31.41
C THR A 48 -40.90 11.34 -30.76
N VAL A 49 -41.23 11.78 -29.56
CA VAL A 49 -42.33 11.21 -28.78
C VAL A 49 -43.32 12.32 -28.44
N THR A 50 -44.59 12.03 -28.65
CA THR A 50 -45.69 12.91 -28.24
C THR A 50 -46.19 12.47 -26.87
N ILE A 51 -46.10 13.36 -25.89
CA ILE A 51 -46.63 13.15 -24.53
C ILE A 51 -47.55 14.33 -24.24
N GLY A 52 -48.82 14.03 -23.95
CA GLY A 52 -49.86 15.06 -23.87
C GLY A 52 -49.99 15.80 -25.21
N ASN A 53 -49.83 17.13 -25.18
CA ASN A 53 -49.98 18.01 -26.34
C ASN A 53 -48.64 18.46 -26.96
N GLN A 54 -47.51 17.95 -26.46
CA GLN A 54 -46.19 18.35 -26.92
C GLN A 54 -45.49 17.19 -27.62
N THR A 55 -44.70 17.51 -28.65
CA THR A 55 -43.93 16.55 -29.43
C THR A 55 -42.49 17.04 -29.50
N MET A 56 -41.57 16.26 -28.96
CA MET A 56 -40.14 16.58 -28.93
C MET A 56 -39.33 15.29 -28.89
N THR A 57 -38.00 15.37 -29.06
CA THR A 57 -37.16 14.18 -28.96
C THR A 57 -37.16 13.65 -27.53
N LEU A 58 -36.99 12.34 -27.37
CA LEU A 58 -36.91 11.74 -26.03
C LEU A 58 -35.77 12.35 -25.18
N ALA A 59 -34.68 12.78 -25.82
CA ALA A 59 -33.60 13.50 -25.16
C ALA A 59 -34.06 14.87 -24.63
N GLN A 60 -34.82 15.63 -25.41
CA GLN A 60 -35.40 16.90 -24.97
C GLN A 60 -36.36 16.69 -23.80
N TRP A 61 -37.22 15.67 -23.87
CA TRP A 61 -38.10 15.29 -22.75
C TRP A 61 -37.31 15.05 -21.46
N PHE A 62 -36.19 14.31 -21.51
CA PHE A 62 -35.39 14.00 -20.33
C PHE A 62 -34.60 15.17 -19.77
N VAL A 63 -34.10 16.07 -20.62
CA VAL A 63 -33.20 17.16 -20.21
C VAL A 63 -33.96 18.46 -19.91
N VAL A 64 -34.91 18.83 -20.77
CA VAL A 64 -35.63 20.11 -20.69
C VAL A 64 -36.83 20.00 -19.76
N GLU A 65 -37.65 18.97 -19.97
CA GLU A 65 -38.89 18.75 -19.21
C GLU A 65 -38.68 17.84 -17.98
N ASN A 66 -37.41 17.43 -17.75
CA ASN A 66 -37.00 16.57 -16.64
C ASN A 66 -37.85 15.27 -16.52
N LEU A 67 -38.35 14.77 -17.65
CA LEU A 67 -39.27 13.63 -17.72
C LEU A 67 -38.66 12.41 -17.03
N ASN A 68 -39.50 11.69 -16.29
CA ASN A 68 -39.14 10.42 -15.68
C ASN A 68 -40.13 9.33 -16.14
N LEU A 69 -39.61 8.22 -16.64
CA LEU A 69 -40.40 7.10 -17.15
C LEU A 69 -40.21 5.89 -16.25
N ASN A 70 -41.31 5.22 -15.90
CA ASN A 70 -41.26 3.88 -15.33
C ASN A 70 -40.86 2.86 -16.41
N ALA A 71 -40.57 1.61 -16.02
CA ALA A 71 -40.14 0.56 -16.95
C ALA A 71 -41.09 0.34 -18.14
N ALA A 72 -42.41 0.35 -17.91
CA ALA A 72 -43.41 0.11 -18.94
C ALA A 72 -43.49 1.29 -19.95
N ASP A 73 -43.53 2.52 -19.45
CA ASP A 73 -43.54 3.72 -20.30
C ASP A 73 -42.21 3.90 -21.03
N ALA A 74 -41.09 3.54 -20.40
CA ALA A 74 -39.79 3.54 -21.03
C ALA A 74 -39.76 2.60 -22.24
N GLN A 75 -40.35 1.41 -22.13
CA GLN A 75 -40.45 0.48 -23.25
C GLN A 75 -41.42 1.01 -24.32
N ARG A 76 -42.59 1.52 -23.90
CA ARG A 76 -43.61 2.10 -24.80
C ARG A 76 -43.07 3.23 -25.66
N TYR A 77 -42.32 4.16 -25.07
CA TYR A 77 -41.74 5.31 -25.76
C TYR A 77 -40.38 5.03 -26.39
N GLY A 78 -39.86 3.80 -26.27
CA GLY A 78 -38.59 3.39 -26.88
C GLY A 78 -37.34 3.87 -26.13
N ALA A 79 -37.49 4.29 -24.87
CA ALA A 79 -36.39 4.56 -23.95
C ALA A 79 -35.74 3.28 -23.39
N SER A 80 -36.38 2.13 -23.52
CA SER A 80 -35.83 0.80 -23.19
C SER A 80 -36.31 -0.24 -24.22
N ASN A 81 -35.60 -1.37 -24.34
CA ASN A 81 -36.01 -2.48 -25.22
C ASN A 81 -36.91 -3.49 -24.47
N PHE A 82 -36.58 -3.76 -23.21
CA PHE A 82 -37.16 -4.84 -22.43
C PHE A 82 -37.50 -4.39 -21.01
N THR A 83 -38.60 -4.93 -20.51
CA THR A 83 -38.95 -4.92 -19.09
C THR A 83 -38.78 -6.35 -18.58
N ALA A 84 -37.93 -6.54 -17.57
CA ALA A 84 -37.58 -7.86 -17.07
C ALA A 84 -37.26 -7.81 -15.57
N ASP A 85 -37.88 -8.69 -14.79
CA ASP A 85 -37.78 -8.69 -13.32
C ASP A 85 -36.70 -9.65 -12.78
N SER A 86 -36.10 -10.45 -13.65
CA SER A 86 -34.97 -11.33 -13.33
C SER A 86 -33.93 -11.33 -14.46
N ILE A 87 -32.73 -11.83 -14.15
CA ILE A 87 -31.66 -11.95 -15.15
C ILE A 87 -32.08 -12.97 -16.21
N GLU A 88 -32.72 -14.08 -15.79
CA GLU A 88 -33.19 -15.15 -16.65
C GLU A 88 -34.27 -14.69 -17.63
N ASP A 89 -35.21 -13.88 -17.15
CA ASP A 89 -36.25 -13.25 -17.98
C ASP A 89 -35.62 -12.30 -19.02
N PHE A 90 -34.66 -11.47 -18.58
CA PHE A 90 -33.91 -10.61 -19.50
C PHE A 90 -33.15 -11.41 -20.57
N LEU A 91 -32.43 -12.47 -20.18
CA LEU A 91 -31.67 -13.31 -21.12
C LEU A 91 -32.60 -13.97 -22.15
N THR A 92 -33.78 -14.43 -21.72
CA THR A 92 -34.78 -15.03 -22.60
C THR A 92 -35.35 -14.01 -23.59
N GLN A 93 -35.66 -12.79 -23.14
CA GLN A 93 -36.17 -11.73 -24.02
C GLN A 93 -35.10 -11.16 -24.97
N ALA A 94 -33.84 -11.11 -24.52
CA ALA A 94 -32.73 -10.57 -25.30
C ALA A 94 -32.22 -11.55 -26.37
N ASP A 95 -32.43 -12.85 -26.21
CA ASP A 95 -31.98 -13.87 -27.14
C ASP A 95 -32.55 -13.66 -28.55
N GLY A 96 -31.71 -13.89 -29.57
CA GLY A 96 -32.04 -13.71 -30.97
C GLY A 96 -32.10 -12.25 -31.44
N THR A 97 -32.07 -11.27 -30.54
CA THR A 97 -32.09 -9.84 -30.91
C THR A 97 -30.72 -9.34 -31.37
N THR A 98 -30.71 -8.35 -32.25
CA THR A 98 -29.49 -7.77 -32.82
C THR A 98 -29.20 -6.41 -32.20
N THR A 99 -27.97 -6.22 -31.72
CA THR A 99 -27.51 -4.92 -31.21
C THR A 99 -27.42 -3.90 -32.35
N ILE A 100 -28.00 -2.71 -32.16
CA ILE A 100 -28.08 -1.70 -33.22
C ILE A 100 -26.69 -1.14 -33.58
N TYR A 101 -25.87 -0.83 -32.58
CA TYR A 101 -24.58 -0.16 -32.81
C TYR A 101 -23.53 -1.09 -33.45
N LYS A 102 -23.49 -2.38 -33.08
CA LYS A 102 -22.46 -3.33 -33.55
C LYS A 102 -22.99 -4.41 -34.50
N GLY A 103 -24.30 -4.54 -34.68
CA GLY A 103 -24.90 -5.59 -35.51
C GLY A 103 -24.71 -7.00 -34.97
N ILE A 104 -24.36 -7.15 -33.69
CA ILE A 104 -24.12 -8.46 -33.07
C ILE A 104 -25.47 -9.07 -32.70
N GLN A 105 -25.75 -10.27 -33.20
CA GLN A 105 -26.88 -11.07 -32.76
C GLN A 105 -26.57 -11.72 -31.40
N MET A 106 -27.48 -11.58 -30.45
CA MET A 106 -27.31 -12.09 -29.11
C MET A 106 -27.78 -13.55 -29.04
N HIS A 107 -26.90 -14.44 -28.60
CA HIS A 107 -27.21 -15.82 -28.25
C HIS A 107 -26.88 -15.99 -26.76
N VAL A 108 -27.85 -15.65 -25.92
CA VAL A 108 -27.66 -15.45 -24.48
C VAL A 108 -28.68 -16.23 -23.64
N ALA A 109 -29.70 -16.84 -24.25
CA ALA A 109 -30.58 -17.76 -23.54
C ALA A 109 -29.79 -18.95 -23.00
N GLY A 110 -29.88 -19.19 -21.68
CA GLY A 110 -29.16 -20.27 -21.00
C GLY A 110 -27.65 -20.05 -20.89
N ALA A 111 -27.15 -18.84 -21.15
CA ALA A 111 -25.74 -18.52 -20.93
C ALA A 111 -25.36 -18.61 -19.44
N GLU A 112 -24.10 -18.97 -19.17
CA GLU A 112 -23.55 -18.96 -17.82
C GLU A 112 -23.51 -17.52 -17.26
N ILE A 113 -24.13 -17.32 -16.09
CA ILE A 113 -24.12 -16.04 -15.39
C ILE A 113 -22.91 -16.00 -14.48
N VAL A 114 -21.89 -15.23 -14.87
CA VAL A 114 -20.72 -14.97 -14.04
C VAL A 114 -20.93 -13.63 -13.30
N PRO A 115 -21.22 -13.65 -11.98
CA PRO A 115 -21.44 -12.41 -11.24
C PRO A 115 -20.14 -11.61 -11.12
N PHE A 116 -20.19 -10.33 -11.50
CA PHE A 116 -19.08 -9.41 -11.30
C PHE A 116 -19.35 -8.57 -10.04
N SER A 117 -18.49 -8.71 -9.03
CA SER A 117 -18.57 -7.90 -7.81
C SER A 117 -17.56 -6.76 -7.82
N ALA A 118 -17.92 -5.63 -7.20
CA ALA A 118 -17.00 -4.53 -6.96
C ALA A 118 -15.70 -5.03 -6.28
N SER A 119 -14.55 -4.66 -6.85
CA SER A 119 -13.24 -4.99 -6.29
C SER A 119 -13.06 -4.33 -4.91
N ALA A 120 -12.12 -4.84 -4.11
CA ALA A 120 -11.81 -4.26 -2.79
C ALA A 120 -11.50 -2.76 -2.86
N ARG A 121 -10.86 -2.32 -3.95
CA ARG A 121 -10.60 -0.90 -4.22
C ARG A 121 -11.88 -0.11 -4.45
N VAL A 122 -12.80 -0.62 -5.27
CA VAL A 122 -14.08 0.08 -5.54
C VAL A 122 -14.89 0.17 -4.25
N ARG A 123 -14.95 -0.89 -3.44
CA ARG A 123 -15.62 -0.87 -2.13
C ARG A 123 -14.98 0.13 -1.15
N LEU A 124 -13.64 0.23 -1.16
CA LEU A 124 -12.94 1.23 -0.35
C LEU A 124 -13.26 2.65 -0.83
N LEU A 125 -13.27 2.89 -2.14
CA LEU A 125 -13.66 4.19 -2.70
C LEU A 125 -15.11 4.53 -2.37
N GLU A 126 -16.03 3.57 -2.48
CA GLU A 126 -17.43 3.72 -2.11
C GLU A 126 -17.58 4.14 -0.64
N LEU A 127 -16.85 3.47 0.26
CA LEU A 127 -16.82 3.85 1.68
C LEU A 127 -16.23 5.25 1.90
N LEU A 128 -15.14 5.59 1.20
CA LEU A 128 -14.52 6.91 1.32
C LEU A 128 -15.39 8.02 0.73
N SER A 129 -16.13 7.74 -0.35
CA SER A 129 -17.02 8.69 -1.03
C SER A 129 -18.33 8.94 -0.29
N ASP A 130 -18.63 8.21 0.78
CA ASP A 130 -19.72 8.56 1.68
C ASP A 130 -19.39 9.91 2.37
N PRO A 131 -20.23 10.95 2.21
CA PRO A 131 -19.93 12.28 2.75
C PRO A 131 -19.76 12.30 4.28
N LEU A 132 -20.47 11.44 5.02
CA LEU A 132 -20.33 11.33 6.47
C LEU A 132 -18.99 10.69 6.83
N VAL A 133 -18.61 9.61 6.15
CA VAL A 133 -17.32 8.94 6.37
C VAL A 133 -16.17 9.90 6.03
N ALA A 134 -16.22 10.56 4.88
CA ALA A 134 -15.22 11.54 4.46
C ALA A 134 -15.07 12.68 5.49
N SER A 135 -16.19 13.22 6.00
CA SER A 135 -16.19 14.28 7.00
C SER A 135 -15.59 13.83 8.33
N LEU A 136 -15.93 12.62 8.79
CA LEU A 136 -15.37 12.04 10.01
C LEU A 136 -13.87 11.77 9.88
N LEU A 137 -13.43 11.23 8.74
CA LEU A 137 -12.01 11.02 8.45
C LEU A 137 -11.26 12.35 8.41
N LEU A 138 -11.85 13.40 7.82
CA LEU A 138 -11.23 14.74 7.80
C LEU A 138 -11.00 15.26 9.23
N ILE A 139 -12.04 15.25 10.06
CA ILE A 139 -11.96 15.71 11.45
C ILE A 139 -10.95 14.88 12.24
N LEU A 140 -11.03 13.55 12.13
CA LEU A 140 -10.10 12.63 12.79
C LEU A 140 -8.65 12.87 12.34
N GLY A 141 -8.44 13.03 11.04
CA GLY A 141 -7.13 13.30 10.46
C GLY A 141 -6.53 14.60 10.96
N ILE A 142 -7.33 15.68 11.03
CA ILE A 142 -6.91 16.97 11.59
C ILE A 142 -6.48 16.79 13.05
N TYR A 143 -7.30 16.16 13.88
CA TYR A 143 -6.96 15.95 15.29
C TYR A 143 -5.72 15.08 15.48
N LEU A 144 -5.56 14.01 14.71
CA LEU A 144 -4.37 13.16 14.76
C LEU A 144 -3.09 13.93 14.40
N VAL A 145 -3.14 14.83 13.41
CA VAL A 145 -2.01 15.71 13.09
C VAL A 145 -1.73 16.68 14.24
N ILE A 146 -2.76 17.34 14.79
CA ILE A 146 -2.58 18.27 15.91
C ILE A 146 -1.93 17.56 17.09
N PHE A 147 -2.50 16.44 17.53
CA PHE A 147 -1.98 15.68 18.68
C PHE A 147 -0.60 15.08 18.39
N GLY A 148 -0.38 14.57 17.18
CA GLY A 148 0.91 14.02 16.78
C GLY A 148 2.04 15.05 16.74
N VAL A 149 1.76 16.29 16.32
CA VAL A 149 2.75 17.38 16.39
C VAL A 149 3.00 17.81 17.83
N THR A 150 1.98 17.80 18.70
CA THR A 150 2.15 18.14 20.13
C THR A 150 2.84 17.05 20.94
N THR A 151 2.79 15.80 20.51
CA THR A 151 3.45 14.66 21.17
C THR A 151 4.18 13.80 20.13
N PRO A 152 5.33 14.28 19.60
CA PRO A 152 6.02 13.62 18.51
C PRO A 152 6.47 12.20 18.84
N GLY A 153 6.46 11.32 17.84
CA GLY A 153 7.07 9.99 17.94
C GLY A 153 6.11 8.86 18.35
N HIS A 154 4.81 9.13 18.46
CA HIS A 154 3.79 8.10 18.69
C HIS A 154 3.08 7.65 17.39
N GLY A 155 3.44 8.25 16.25
CA GLY A 155 2.92 7.87 14.92
C GLY A 155 1.53 8.43 14.60
N ALA A 156 0.92 9.18 15.52
CA ALA A 156 -0.38 9.84 15.31
C ALA A 156 -0.30 10.85 14.16
N GLU A 157 0.81 11.58 14.04
CA GLU A 157 1.09 12.52 12.96
C GLU A 157 1.10 11.82 11.59
N ILE A 158 1.64 10.60 11.53
CA ILE A 158 1.72 9.79 10.30
C ILE A 158 0.33 9.28 9.92
N ALA A 159 -0.37 8.69 10.88
CA ALA A 159 -1.74 8.22 10.69
C ALA A 159 -2.67 9.37 10.27
N GLY A 160 -2.53 10.54 10.89
CA GLY A 160 -3.27 11.75 10.57
C GLY A 160 -3.05 12.20 9.14
N VAL A 161 -1.80 12.29 8.68
CA VAL A 161 -1.50 12.64 7.28
C VAL A 161 -2.12 11.65 6.29
N ILE A 162 -1.99 10.34 6.54
CA ILE A 162 -2.58 9.31 5.67
C ILE A 162 -4.12 9.45 5.63
N ILE A 163 -4.75 9.58 6.80
CA ILE A 163 -6.21 9.72 6.92
C ILE A 163 -6.72 10.99 6.23
N LEU A 164 -6.00 12.12 6.37
CA LEU A 164 -6.34 13.36 5.66
C LEU A 164 -6.32 13.18 4.14
N LEU A 165 -5.29 12.51 3.61
CA LEU A 165 -5.22 12.23 2.17
C LEU A 165 -6.38 11.34 1.71
N LEU A 166 -6.75 10.33 2.50
CA LEU A 166 -7.93 9.51 2.21
C LEU A 166 -9.25 10.31 2.27
N ALA A 167 -9.37 11.23 3.23
CA ALA A 167 -10.54 12.10 3.36
C ALA A 167 -10.69 13.03 2.14
N LEU A 168 -9.59 13.56 1.61
CA LEU A 168 -9.62 14.37 0.38
C LEU A 168 -10.18 13.59 -0.81
N ILE A 169 -9.84 12.30 -0.96
CA ILE A 169 -10.44 11.43 -1.99
C ILE A 169 -11.97 11.39 -1.79
N GLY A 170 -12.41 11.21 -0.55
CA GLY A 170 -13.84 11.18 -0.20
C GLY A 170 -14.59 12.49 -0.51
N LEU A 171 -13.91 13.63 -0.39
CA LEU A 171 -14.46 14.96 -0.67
C LEU A 171 -14.52 15.31 -2.16
N GLY A 172 -14.20 14.35 -3.05
CA GLY A 172 -14.31 14.52 -4.50
C GLY A 172 -13.04 15.06 -5.18
N PHE A 173 -11.91 15.15 -4.45
CA PHE A 173 -10.64 15.44 -5.10
C PHE A 173 -10.22 14.27 -5.99
N SER A 174 -9.48 14.58 -7.06
CA SER A 174 -9.00 13.56 -8.00
C SER A 174 -8.10 12.53 -7.30
N VAL A 175 -8.39 11.26 -7.52
CA VAL A 175 -7.68 10.13 -6.87
C VAL A 175 -6.19 10.10 -7.27
N ASP A 176 -5.88 10.31 -8.56
CA ASP A 176 -4.53 10.18 -9.10
C ASP A 176 -3.48 11.09 -8.42
N PRO A 177 -3.69 12.43 -8.28
CA PRO A 177 -2.73 13.28 -7.60
C PRO A 177 -2.59 12.95 -6.11
N ILE A 178 -3.66 12.53 -5.45
CA ILE A 178 -3.61 12.14 -4.03
C ILE A 178 -2.86 10.82 -3.85
N ALA A 179 -3.09 9.84 -4.72
CA ALA A 179 -2.35 8.58 -4.72
C ALA A 179 -0.85 8.81 -4.94
N LEU A 180 -0.49 9.71 -5.86
CA LEU A 180 0.90 10.12 -6.05
C LEU A 180 1.48 10.79 -4.80
N LEU A 181 0.72 11.67 -4.16
CA LEU A 181 1.14 12.33 -2.91
C LEU A 181 1.33 11.32 -1.77
N LEU A 182 0.41 10.35 -1.61
CA LEU A 182 0.54 9.23 -0.67
C LEU A 182 1.82 8.43 -0.93
N PHE A 183 2.16 8.17 -2.20
CA PHE A 183 3.40 7.49 -2.56
C PHE A 183 4.64 8.28 -2.14
N LEU A 184 4.67 9.58 -2.45
CA LEU A 184 5.79 10.45 -2.09
C LEU A 184 5.96 10.57 -0.57
N VAL A 185 4.86 10.73 0.17
CA VAL A 185 4.85 10.71 1.63
C VAL A 185 5.40 9.38 2.13
N GLY A 186 4.94 8.27 1.58
CA GLY A 186 5.40 6.94 1.99
C GLY A 186 6.90 6.72 1.77
N VAL A 187 7.44 7.14 0.62
CA VAL A 187 8.88 7.11 0.33
C VAL A 187 9.66 8.00 1.31
N ALA A 188 9.17 9.21 1.58
CA ALA A 188 9.81 10.12 2.52
C ALA A 188 9.87 9.53 3.94
N LEU A 189 8.78 8.91 4.41
CA LEU A 189 8.73 8.25 5.72
C LEU A 189 9.73 7.08 5.81
N ILE A 190 9.89 6.27 4.76
CA ILE A 190 10.90 5.21 4.72
C ILE A 190 12.32 5.79 4.78
N ILE A 191 12.60 6.86 4.03
CA ILE A 191 13.91 7.53 4.07
C ILE A 191 14.21 8.06 5.47
N ILE A 192 13.21 8.64 6.13
CA ILE A 192 13.33 9.12 7.52
C ILE A 192 13.67 7.96 8.45
N GLU A 193 12.96 6.83 8.40
CA GLU A 193 13.26 5.66 9.23
C GLU A 193 14.69 5.14 9.02
N VAL A 194 15.19 5.15 7.78
CA VAL A 194 16.56 4.72 7.47
C VAL A 194 17.61 5.68 8.06
N LYS A 195 17.34 7.00 8.06
CA LYS A 195 18.25 8.01 8.60
C LYS A 195 18.19 8.16 10.11
N THR A 196 17.02 7.95 10.70
CA THR A 196 16.77 7.99 12.14
C THR A 196 16.18 6.67 12.63
N PRO A 197 16.93 5.56 12.60
CA PRO A 197 16.42 4.26 13.00
C PRO A 197 16.08 4.26 14.49
N GLY A 198 14.90 3.75 14.87
CA GLY A 198 14.63 3.49 16.29
C GLY A 198 13.16 3.37 16.69
N HIS A 199 12.23 3.95 15.92
CA HIS A 199 10.83 4.03 16.31
C HIS A 199 9.92 3.09 15.50
N GLY A 200 10.31 2.71 14.28
CA GLY A 200 9.54 1.80 13.41
C GLY A 200 8.23 2.40 12.86
N ALA A 201 7.66 3.42 13.51
CA ALA A 201 6.43 4.09 13.10
C ALA A 201 6.55 4.72 11.70
N PHE A 202 7.68 5.37 11.38
CA PHE A 202 7.92 5.93 10.05
C PHE A 202 8.03 4.84 9.00
N GLY A 203 8.74 3.74 9.30
CA GLY A 203 8.83 2.59 8.41
C GLY A 203 7.46 1.95 8.10
N ILE A 204 6.68 1.64 9.14
CA ILE A 204 5.36 1.01 9.02
C ILE A 204 4.39 1.95 8.28
N GLY A 205 4.31 3.21 8.70
CA GLY A 205 3.45 4.21 8.06
C GLY A 205 3.83 4.45 6.61
N GLY A 206 5.13 4.46 6.30
CA GLY A 206 5.61 4.58 4.93
C GLY A 206 5.19 3.42 4.03
N ILE A 207 5.29 2.18 4.54
CA ILE A 207 4.81 0.99 3.84
C ILE A 207 3.29 1.06 3.61
N ILE A 208 2.50 1.41 4.63
CA ILE A 208 1.04 1.55 4.52
C ILE A 208 0.68 2.60 3.46
N ALA A 209 1.34 3.76 3.49
CA ALA A 209 1.10 4.83 2.52
C ALA A 209 1.40 4.39 1.08
N ILE A 210 2.50 3.66 0.85
CA ILE A 210 2.85 3.11 -0.47
C ILE A 210 1.84 2.05 -0.93
N ILE A 211 1.38 1.17 -0.03
CA ILE A 211 0.36 0.15 -0.36
C ILE A 211 -0.94 0.84 -0.79
N LEU A 212 -1.40 1.84 -0.03
CA LEU A 212 -2.59 2.62 -0.38
C LEU A 212 -2.41 3.36 -1.70
N ALA A 213 -1.26 4.00 -1.91
CA ALA A 213 -0.93 4.65 -3.17
C ALA A 213 -0.98 3.69 -4.35
N ALA A 214 -0.34 2.53 -4.25
CA ALA A 214 -0.35 1.51 -5.29
C ALA A 214 -1.78 1.00 -5.56
N ALA A 215 -2.59 0.82 -4.52
CA ALA A 215 -3.99 0.43 -4.64
C ALA A 215 -4.80 1.47 -5.43
N PHE A 216 -4.56 2.77 -5.22
CA PHE A 216 -5.24 3.87 -5.92
C PHE A 216 -4.63 4.25 -7.27
N LEU A 217 -3.35 3.98 -7.53
CA LEU A 217 -2.70 4.33 -8.80
C LEU A 217 -3.00 3.31 -9.92
N ALA A 218 -3.49 2.12 -9.58
CA ALA A 218 -3.85 1.13 -10.59
C ALA A 218 -4.95 1.70 -11.55
N PRO A 219 -4.86 1.50 -12.87
CA PRO A 219 -5.83 2.08 -13.78
C PRO A 219 -7.24 1.49 -13.55
N LEU A 220 -8.23 2.37 -13.34
CA LEU A 220 -9.66 2.03 -13.26
C LEU A 220 -10.29 1.76 -14.63
N ARG A 221 -9.54 1.93 -15.72
CA ARG A 221 -10.08 1.70 -17.05
C ARG A 221 -10.39 0.21 -17.16
N PRO A 222 -11.65 -0.21 -17.37
CA PRO A 222 -11.86 -1.55 -17.89
C PRO A 222 -10.97 -1.64 -19.13
N PRO A 223 -10.14 -2.69 -19.27
CA PRO A 223 -9.48 -2.93 -20.54
C PRO A 223 -10.58 -2.86 -21.60
N ARG A 224 -10.31 -2.27 -22.77
CA ARG A 224 -11.26 -2.27 -23.90
C ARG A 224 -11.71 -3.68 -24.32
N PHE A 225 -11.12 -4.70 -23.71
CA PHE A 225 -11.36 -6.12 -23.85
C PHE A 225 -11.94 -6.64 -22.53
N VAL A 226 -12.99 -7.46 -22.59
CA VAL A 226 -13.41 -8.28 -21.45
C VAL A 226 -12.28 -9.29 -21.24
N VAL A 227 -11.45 -9.06 -20.23
CA VAL A 227 -10.33 -9.93 -19.90
C VAL A 227 -10.86 -11.03 -19.00
N SER A 228 -10.72 -12.28 -19.45
CA SER A 228 -11.13 -13.47 -18.68
C SER A 228 -10.54 -13.44 -17.26
N PRO A 229 -11.29 -13.88 -16.23
CA PRO A 229 -10.80 -13.94 -14.85
C PRO A 229 -9.40 -14.58 -14.72
N ASP A 230 -9.14 -15.63 -15.49
CA ASP A 230 -7.85 -16.34 -15.49
C ASP A 230 -6.66 -15.46 -15.91
N TYR A 231 -6.87 -14.59 -16.90
CA TYR A 231 -5.83 -13.67 -17.35
C TYR A 231 -5.60 -12.56 -16.33
N GLN A 232 -6.64 -12.09 -15.64
CA GLN A 232 -6.49 -11.12 -14.56
C GLN A 232 -5.67 -11.72 -13.42
N ILE A 233 -5.97 -12.96 -13.02
CA ILE A 233 -5.21 -13.70 -12.00
C ILE A 233 -3.76 -13.90 -12.45
N PHE A 234 -3.53 -14.30 -13.69
CA PHE A 234 -2.19 -14.49 -14.23
C PHE A 234 -1.39 -13.17 -14.27
N PHE A 235 -2.02 -12.08 -14.69
CA PHE A 235 -1.40 -10.75 -14.70
C PHE A 235 -1.04 -10.26 -13.29
N LEU A 236 -1.96 -10.40 -12.34
CA LEU A 236 -1.73 -10.10 -10.93
C LEU A 236 -0.60 -10.97 -10.35
N ALA A 237 -0.61 -12.28 -10.63
CA ALA A 237 0.42 -13.21 -10.18
C ALA A 237 1.79 -12.86 -10.79
N ALA A 238 1.85 -12.54 -12.08
CA ALA A 238 3.07 -12.16 -12.79
C ALA A 238 3.66 -10.85 -12.25
N LEU A 239 2.83 -9.92 -11.77
CA LEU A 239 3.29 -8.67 -11.16
C LEU A 239 3.67 -8.83 -9.68
N LEU A 240 2.86 -9.54 -8.91
CA LEU A 240 3.04 -9.69 -7.46
C LEU A 240 4.16 -10.68 -7.10
N THR A 241 4.39 -11.72 -7.90
CA THR A 241 5.41 -12.74 -7.58
C THR A 241 6.83 -12.17 -7.60
N PRO A 242 7.29 -11.45 -8.64
CA PRO A 242 8.61 -10.83 -8.63
C PRO A 242 8.70 -9.74 -7.56
N THR A 243 7.66 -8.92 -7.40
CA THR A 243 7.63 -7.85 -6.40
C THR A 243 7.74 -8.40 -4.98
N GLY A 244 6.99 -9.46 -4.66
CA GLY A 244 7.04 -10.14 -3.37
C GLY A 244 8.40 -10.80 -3.12
N PHE A 245 8.97 -11.43 -4.15
CA PHE A 245 10.31 -12.02 -4.05
C PHE A 245 11.39 -10.97 -3.79
N PHE A 246 11.44 -9.90 -4.59
CA PHE A 246 12.43 -8.82 -4.42
C PHE A 246 12.21 -8.05 -3.12
N GLY A 247 10.97 -7.73 -2.76
CA GLY A 247 10.63 -7.07 -1.50
C GLY A 247 10.99 -7.92 -0.28
N GLY A 248 10.70 -9.23 -0.33
CA GLY A 248 11.08 -10.19 0.70
C GLY A 248 12.59 -10.35 0.81
N PHE A 249 13.31 -10.43 -0.31
CA PHE A 249 14.77 -10.46 -0.34
C PHE A 249 15.37 -9.17 0.25
N LEU A 250 14.82 -8.01 -0.07
CA LEU A 250 15.28 -6.73 0.47
C LEU A 250 15.07 -6.68 2.00
N LEU A 251 13.90 -7.10 2.49
CA LEU A 251 13.62 -7.20 3.92
C LEU A 251 14.58 -8.17 4.61
N PHE A 252 14.85 -9.32 3.99
CA PHE A 252 15.85 -10.27 4.48
C PHE A 252 17.25 -9.67 4.54
N ALA A 253 17.67 -8.95 3.49
CA ALA A 253 18.96 -8.29 3.44
C ALA A 253 19.09 -7.23 4.55
N VAL A 254 18.07 -6.39 4.73
CA VAL A 254 18.03 -5.39 5.83
C VAL A 254 18.09 -6.08 7.20
N TYR A 255 17.34 -7.16 7.40
CA TYR A 255 17.38 -7.96 8.61
C TYR A 255 18.79 -8.51 8.88
N LYS A 256 19.46 -9.07 7.87
CA LYS A 256 20.83 -9.59 8.00
C LYS A 256 21.84 -8.47 8.31
N VAL A 257 21.72 -7.31 7.67
CA VAL A 257 22.56 -6.14 7.96
C VAL A 257 22.36 -5.67 9.40
N GLN A 258 21.12 -5.61 9.86
CA GLN A 258 20.81 -5.22 11.24
C GLN A 258 21.32 -6.25 12.26
N GLN A 259 21.21 -7.55 11.94
CA GLN A 259 21.76 -8.63 12.75
C GLN A 259 23.29 -8.48 12.89
N ILE A 260 23.99 -8.19 11.80
CA ILE A 260 25.45 -7.97 11.80
C ILE A 260 25.80 -6.72 12.61
N ARG A 261 25.09 -5.60 12.40
CA ARG A 261 25.32 -4.36 13.16
C ARG A 261 25.13 -4.51 14.68
N ARG A 262 24.27 -5.44 15.11
CA ARG A 262 24.03 -5.74 16.54
C ARG A 262 25.02 -6.76 17.13
N GLN A 263 25.83 -7.43 16.30
CA GLN A 263 26.89 -8.27 16.84
C GLN A 263 27.99 -7.38 17.39
N LYS A 264 28.39 -7.64 18.64
CA LYS A 264 29.59 -7.04 19.21
C LYS A 264 30.78 -7.46 18.33
N PRO A 265 31.67 -6.53 17.93
CA PRO A 265 32.91 -6.89 17.26
C PRO A 265 33.59 -8.00 18.06
N ARG A 266 33.99 -9.09 17.40
CA ARG A 266 34.78 -10.16 18.04
C ARG A 266 36.22 -9.70 18.24
N VAL A 267 36.39 -8.64 19.04
CA VAL A 267 37.69 -8.21 19.56
C VAL A 267 37.82 -8.90 20.90
N GLY A 268 38.48 -10.06 20.91
CA GLY A 268 38.58 -10.90 22.11
C GLY A 268 39.08 -12.33 21.87
N GLU A 269 39.11 -12.82 20.63
CA GLU A 269 39.70 -14.13 20.32
C GLU A 269 41.23 -14.18 20.46
N MET A 270 41.89 -13.02 20.64
CA MET A 270 43.35 -12.97 20.84
C MET A 270 43.73 -13.04 22.32
N ILE A 271 42.80 -12.85 23.26
CA ILE A 271 43.09 -12.94 24.70
C ILE A 271 43.42 -14.40 25.05
N GLY A 272 44.60 -14.62 25.64
CA GLY A 272 45.16 -15.93 25.94
C GLY A 272 46.01 -16.53 24.81
N GLU A 273 46.06 -15.91 23.63
CA GLU A 273 46.97 -16.35 22.57
C GLU A 273 48.41 -15.92 22.84
N GLY A 274 49.35 -16.73 22.34
CA GLY A 274 50.77 -16.44 22.40
C GLY A 274 51.19 -15.49 21.27
N ALA A 275 52.00 -14.49 21.60
CA ALA A 275 52.65 -13.57 20.67
C ALA A 275 54.18 -13.61 20.87
N THR A 276 54.93 -13.19 19.86
CA THR A 276 56.40 -13.14 19.90
C THR A 276 56.86 -11.69 19.88
N VAL A 277 57.70 -11.30 20.84
CA VAL A 277 58.30 -9.96 20.90
C VAL A 277 59.27 -9.76 19.74
N VAL A 278 59.23 -8.61 19.06
CA VAL A 278 60.10 -8.36 17.89
C VAL A 278 61.45 -7.77 18.31
N ASP A 279 61.48 -6.54 18.83
CA ASP A 279 62.72 -5.80 19.11
C ASP A 279 63.04 -5.68 20.62
N GLY A 280 62.30 -6.39 21.47
CA GLY A 280 62.31 -6.24 22.93
C GLY A 280 61.28 -5.23 23.43
N LEU A 281 60.67 -5.48 24.58
CA LEU A 281 59.75 -4.57 25.26
C LEU A 281 60.39 -4.13 26.58
N ARG A 282 60.39 -2.82 26.85
CA ARG A 282 60.72 -2.29 28.16
C ARG A 282 59.46 -2.07 28.98
N ALA A 283 59.56 -2.26 30.30
CA ALA A 283 58.45 -2.09 31.23
C ALA A 283 57.81 -0.69 31.06
N GLY A 284 56.52 -0.65 30.73
CA GLY A 284 55.74 0.58 30.56
C GLY A 284 55.94 1.31 29.22
N GLU A 285 56.81 0.84 28.33
CA GLU A 285 57.01 1.42 27.00
C GLU A 285 56.23 0.64 25.93
N ARG A 286 55.85 1.35 24.85
CA ARG A 286 55.19 0.74 23.68
C ARG A 286 56.24 0.11 22.78
N GLY A 287 56.06 -1.15 22.44
CA GLY A 287 56.81 -1.81 21.36
C GLY A 287 55.90 -2.68 20.51
N TYR A 288 56.48 -3.69 19.86
CA TYR A 288 55.75 -4.53 18.90
C TYR A 288 55.89 -6.02 19.20
N VAL A 289 54.77 -6.73 19.06
CA VAL A 289 54.68 -8.18 19.11
C VAL A 289 54.08 -8.72 17.82
N ARG A 290 54.43 -9.95 17.46
CA ARG A 290 53.89 -10.65 16.30
C ARG A 290 52.95 -11.75 16.75
N THR A 291 51.72 -11.74 16.27
CA THR A 291 50.72 -12.79 16.52
C THR A 291 49.92 -13.04 15.25
N ARG A 292 49.63 -14.31 14.95
CA ARG A 292 48.96 -14.75 13.69
C ARG A 292 49.57 -14.18 12.40
N GLY A 293 50.85 -13.82 12.41
CA GLY A 293 51.55 -13.23 11.26
C GLY A 293 51.40 -11.69 11.14
N GLU A 294 50.66 -11.04 12.04
CA GLU A 294 50.46 -9.60 12.07
C GLU A 294 51.35 -8.93 13.13
N LEU A 295 51.79 -7.69 12.87
CA LEU A 295 52.56 -6.87 13.80
C LEU A 295 51.61 -5.97 14.60
N TRP A 296 51.58 -6.16 15.91
CA TRP A 296 50.70 -5.45 16.83
C TRP A 296 51.49 -4.60 17.81
N GLN A 297 50.96 -3.42 18.15
CA GLN A 297 51.53 -2.59 19.20
C GLN A 297 51.22 -3.23 20.55
N ALA A 298 52.20 -3.32 21.44
CA ALA A 298 52.06 -3.95 22.74
C ALA A 298 52.75 -3.18 23.86
N LEU A 299 52.22 -3.38 25.07
CA LEU A 299 52.74 -2.85 26.32
C LEU A 299 52.90 -4.01 27.32
N SER A 300 53.98 -3.98 28.10
CA SER A 300 54.30 -4.97 29.12
C SER A 300 54.71 -4.26 30.40
N ASP A 301 54.30 -4.77 31.56
CA ASP A 301 54.71 -4.25 32.86
C ASP A 301 56.12 -4.71 33.26
N GLN A 302 56.72 -5.61 32.47
CA GLN A 302 58.04 -6.20 32.69
C GLN A 302 58.88 -6.10 31.42
N ASP A 303 60.19 -6.01 31.58
CA ASP A 303 61.11 -6.10 30.45
C ASP A 303 60.99 -7.49 29.81
N GLN A 304 60.73 -7.53 28.50
CA GLN A 304 60.68 -8.75 27.70
C GLN A 304 61.78 -8.70 26.64
N PRO A 305 62.65 -9.71 26.54
CA PRO A 305 63.69 -9.75 25.52
C PRO A 305 63.08 -9.90 24.12
N ALA A 306 63.86 -9.55 23.10
CA ALA A 306 63.54 -9.86 21.71
C ALA A 306 63.31 -11.38 21.54
N ASP A 307 62.39 -11.75 20.67
CA ASP A 307 61.96 -13.12 20.38
C ASP A 307 61.29 -13.88 21.55
N ALA A 308 61.03 -13.21 22.68
CA ALA A 308 60.32 -13.82 23.80
C ALA A 308 58.87 -14.16 23.45
N LYS A 309 58.39 -15.31 23.94
CA LYS A 309 56.97 -15.67 23.87
C LYS A 309 56.22 -15.04 25.04
N VAL A 310 55.23 -14.21 24.72
CA VAL A 310 54.35 -13.53 25.67
C VAL A 310 52.90 -13.90 25.40
N TYR A 311 52.01 -13.69 26.36
CA TYR A 311 50.57 -13.97 26.23
C TYR A 311 49.77 -12.68 26.33
N ILE A 312 48.71 -12.57 25.54
CA ILE A 312 47.83 -11.40 25.50
C ILE A 312 46.83 -11.49 26.66
N HIS A 313 46.85 -10.52 27.57
CA HIS A 313 45.93 -10.43 28.70
C HIS A 313 44.73 -9.55 28.41
N GLU A 314 44.95 -8.45 27.71
CA GLU A 314 43.92 -7.47 27.41
C GLU A 314 44.18 -6.80 26.06
N ILE A 315 43.09 -6.37 25.41
CA ILE A 315 43.13 -5.64 24.14
C ILE A 315 42.51 -4.27 24.38
N GLU A 316 43.33 -3.22 24.37
CA GLU A 316 42.89 -1.85 24.56
C GLU A 316 43.00 -1.08 23.23
N GLY A 317 41.88 -1.07 22.50
CA GLY A 317 41.83 -0.48 21.16
C GLY A 317 42.75 -1.19 20.17
N ILE A 318 43.90 -0.58 19.87
CA ILE A 318 44.94 -1.12 18.97
C ILE A 318 46.21 -1.58 19.71
N THR A 319 46.22 -1.50 21.05
CA THR A 319 47.36 -1.90 21.88
C THR A 319 47.04 -3.19 22.64
N LEU A 320 47.96 -4.16 22.60
CA LEU A 320 47.87 -5.41 23.35
C LEU A 320 48.64 -5.29 24.67
N HIS A 321 48.00 -5.60 25.79
CA HIS A 321 48.70 -5.77 27.06
C HIS A 321 49.19 -7.22 27.14
N VAL A 322 50.50 -7.40 27.24
CA VAL A 322 51.15 -8.71 27.17
C VAL A 322 52.02 -8.96 28.40
N SER A 323 52.13 -10.22 28.81
CA SER A 323 53.08 -10.62 29.85
C SER A 323 53.64 -12.02 29.59
N ALA A 324 54.72 -12.37 30.29
CA ALA A 324 55.37 -13.68 30.14
C ALA A 324 54.50 -14.85 30.64
N SER A 325 53.54 -14.60 31.53
CA SER A 325 52.65 -15.63 32.06
C SER A 325 51.32 -15.66 31.28
N PRO A 326 50.74 -16.85 31.04
CA PRO A 326 49.43 -16.94 30.45
C PRO A 326 48.37 -16.33 31.39
N PRO A 327 47.35 -15.64 30.87
CA PRO A 327 46.23 -15.17 31.68
C PRO A 327 45.56 -16.34 32.41
N PRO A 328 45.09 -16.12 33.66
CA PRO A 328 44.33 -17.14 34.36
C PRO A 328 43.12 -17.56 33.50
N PRO A 329 42.78 -18.87 33.46
CA PRO A 329 41.67 -19.34 32.66
C PRO A 329 40.40 -18.55 33.03
N PRO A 330 39.59 -18.14 32.03
CA PRO A 330 38.40 -17.35 32.28
C PRO A 330 37.52 -18.09 33.30
N ALA A 331 37.10 -17.37 34.34
CA ALA A 331 36.20 -17.92 35.34
C ALA A 331 34.97 -18.51 34.63
N PRO A 332 34.53 -19.73 34.99
CA PRO A 332 33.40 -20.36 34.33
C PRO A 332 32.19 -19.42 34.41
N PRO A 333 31.42 -19.25 33.32
CA PRO A 333 30.29 -18.34 33.30
C PRO A 333 29.32 -18.69 34.44
N PRO A 334 28.68 -17.69 35.08
CA PRO A 334 27.84 -17.87 36.27
C PRO A 334 26.47 -18.52 35.95
N LEU A 335 26.44 -19.55 35.11
CA LEU A 335 25.23 -20.21 34.61
C LEU A 335 25.37 -21.73 34.44
N ARG A 336 26.38 -22.37 35.06
CA ARG A 336 26.45 -23.84 35.19
C ARG A 336 26.32 -24.38 36.62
N GLN A 337 26.12 -23.53 37.63
CA GLN A 337 25.88 -23.98 39.00
C GLN A 337 24.41 -24.37 39.28
N ARG A 338 23.43 -23.96 38.44
CA ARG A 338 22.02 -24.33 38.65
C ARG A 338 21.62 -25.73 38.19
N PHE A 339 22.40 -26.39 37.34
CA PHE A 339 22.08 -27.74 36.84
C PHE A 339 22.85 -28.88 37.53
N ALA A 340 23.97 -28.59 38.21
CA ALA A 340 24.74 -29.60 38.93
C ALA A 340 24.08 -30.05 40.25
N LEU A 341 23.18 -29.23 40.81
CA LEU A 341 22.42 -29.57 42.04
C LEU A 341 21.21 -30.49 41.79
N LEU A 342 20.74 -30.61 40.55
CA LEU A 342 19.57 -31.44 40.18
C LEU A 342 19.91 -32.89 39.85
N LEU A 343 21.19 -33.26 39.78
CA LEU A 343 21.64 -34.62 39.43
C LEU A 343 22.29 -35.40 40.59
N ARG A 344 22.26 -34.88 41.83
CA ARG A 344 22.54 -35.70 43.01
C ARG A 344 21.35 -36.63 43.29
N ARG A 345 21.34 -37.78 42.59
CA ARG A 345 20.57 -38.97 42.99
C ARG A 345 20.83 -39.28 44.47
N LYS A 346 19.76 -39.33 45.27
CA LYS A 346 19.75 -40.06 46.55
C LYS A 346 19.79 -41.57 46.23
N PRO A 347 20.71 -42.36 46.83
CA PRO A 347 20.53 -43.80 46.94
C PRO A 347 19.75 -44.14 48.21
N ALA A 348 18.99 -45.24 48.10
CA ALA A 348 18.13 -45.92 49.09
C ALA A 348 16.83 -45.20 49.47
#